data_AF-A0A8T4MJS2-F1
#
_entry.id   AF-A0A8T4MJS2-F1
#
_cell.length_a   1.000
_cell.length_b   1.000
_cell.length_c   1.000
_cell.angle_alpha   90.00
_cell.angle_beta   90.00
_cell.angle_gamma   90.00
#
_symmetry.space_group_name_H-M   'P 1'
#
loop_
_entity.id
_entity.type
_entity.pdbx_description
1 polymer ?
#
loop_
_entity_poly.entity_id
_entity_poly.type
_entity_poly.pdbx_seq_one_letter_code
_entity_poly.pdbx_strand_id
1 'polypeptide(L)' 'MKTIDWIARILVIVGALNWGLAIWDINLVTLALGSIPILVSIVYALVALSGIWELIALFKK' A
#
# COMPACT_ATOMS: atom_id res chain seq x y z
N MET A 1 -2.66 -3.98 -19.91
CA MET A 1 -2.22 -3.92 -18.50
C MET A 1 -0.93 -3.13 -18.46
N LYS A 2 -0.98 -1.91 -17.94
CA LYS A 2 0.21 -1.06 -17.86
C LYS A 2 0.97 -1.46 -16.59
N THR A 3 2.30 -1.35 -16.61
CA THR A 3 3.16 -1.64 -15.44
C THR A 3 2.69 -0.91 -14.18
N ILE A 4 2.15 0.30 -14.34
CA ILE A 4 1.61 1.11 -13.24
C ILE A 4 0.41 0.46 -12.54
N ASP A 5 -0.46 -0.25 -13.27
CA ASP A 5 -1.62 -0.93 -12.71
C ASP A 5 -1.19 -2.09 -11.81
N TRP A 6 -0.14 -2.82 -12.22
CA TRP A 6 0.44 -3.89 -11.42
C TRP A 6 1.10 -3.38 -10.14
N ILE A 7 1.87 -2.29 -10.24
CA ILE A 7 2.51 -1.67 -9.07
C ILE A 7 1.43 -1.19 -8.08
N ALA A 8 0.39 -0.51 -8.57
CA ALA A 8 -0.70 -0.03 -7.74
C ALA A 8 -1.41 -1.18 -7.01
N ARG A 9 -1.73 -2.28 -7.72
CA ARG A 9 -2.32 -3.49 -7.11
C ARG A 9 -1.48 -4.07 -6.00
N ILE A 10 -0.17 -4.23 -6.23
CA ILE A 10 0.74 -4.77 -5.22
C ILE A 10 0.76 -3.87 -3.98
N LEU A 11 0.86 -2.55 -4.16
CA LEU A 11 0.86 -1.61 -3.04
C LEU A 11 -0.46 -1.62 -2.26
N VAL A 12 -1.61 -1.71 -2.94
CA VAL A 12 -2.91 -1.84 -2.27
C VAL A 12 -2.99 -3.14 -1.47
N ILE A 13 -2.51 -4.26 -2.02
CA ILE A 13 -2.47 -5.54 -1.31
C ILE A 13 -1.57 -5.44 -0.06
N VAL A 14 -0.40 -4.80 -0.18
CA VAL A 14 0.50 -4.55 0.97
C VAL A 14 -0.22 -3.72 2.03
N GLY A 15 -0.96 -2.68 1.63
CA GLY A 15 -1.79 -1.88 2.53
C GLY A 15 -2.84 -2.71 3.28
N ALA A 16 -3.58 -3.54 2.55
CA ALA A 16 -4.61 -4.42 3.12
C ALA A 16 -4.01 -5.44 4.11
N LEU A 17 -2.87 -6.05 3.76
CA LEU A 17 -2.15 -6.98 4.64
C LEU A 17 -1.62 -6.28 5.89
N ASN A 18 -1.03 -5.08 5.76
CA ASN A 18 -0.58 -4.30 6.91
C ASN A 18 -1.74 -3.96 7.86
N TRP A 19 -2.92 -3.60 7.31
CA TRP A 19 -4.10 -3.32 8.12
C TRP A 19 -4.65 -4.57 8.82
N GLY A 20 -4.63 -5.73 8.13
CA GLY A 20 -4.99 -7.01 8.75
C GLY A 20 -4.04 -7.41 9.88
N LEU A 21 -2.73 -7.18 9.71
CA LEU A 21 -1.72 -7.45 10.74
C LEU A 21 -1.79 -6.49 11.93
N ALA A 22 -2.29 -5.26 11.72
CA ALA A 22 -2.47 -4.28 12.78
C ALA A 22 -3.45 -4.74 13.88
N ILE A 23 -4.31 -5.73 13.62
CA ILE A 23 -5.19 -6.35 14.63
C ILE A 23 -4.39 -7.02 15.76
N TRP A 24 -3.16 -7.45 15.46
CA TRP A 24 -2.22 -8.02 16.43
C TRP A 24 -1.09 -7.05 16.80
N ASP A 25 -1.31 -5.74 16.62
CA ASP A 25 -0.30 -4.69 16.83
C ASP A 25 0.97 -4.87 15.98
N ILE A 26 0.88 -5.62 14.87
CA ILE A 26 1.99 -5.83 13.95
C ILE A 26 1.88 -4.86 12.78
N ASN A 27 2.93 -4.05 12.59
CA ASN A 27 3.07 -3.20 11.43
C ASN A 27 4.06 -3.82 10.43
N LEU A 28 3.51 -4.35 9.33
CA LEU A 28 4.25 -5.02 8.27
C LEU A 28 5.30 -4.10 7.62
N VAL A 29 4.95 -2.83 7.43
CA VAL A 29 5.86 -1.85 6.81
C VAL A 29 7.07 -1.62 7.71
N THR A 30 6.85 -1.42 9.01
CA THR A 30 7.96 -1.28 9.97
C THR A 30 8.75 -2.58 10.16
N LEU A 31 8.11 -3.74 10.02
CA LEU A 31 8.77 -5.04 10.13
C LEU A 31 9.72 -5.28 8.95
N ALA A 32 9.30 -4.91 7.75
CA ALA A 32 10.08 -5.11 6.52
C ALA A 32 11.17 -4.05 6.32
N LEU A 33 10.88 -2.78 6.64
CA LEU A 33 11.76 -1.63 6.32
C LEU A 33 12.42 -1.01 7.56
N GLY A 34 12.15 -1.54 8.74
CA GLY A 34 12.57 -0.96 10.01
C GLY A 34 11.65 0.18 10.48
N SER A 35 11.87 0.64 11.71
CA SER A 35 11.06 1.67 12.36
C SER A 35 11.54 3.09 12.02
N ILE A 36 11.78 3.37 10.73
CA ILE A 36 12.20 4.69 10.25
C ILE A 36 10.94 5.51 9.89
N PRO A 37 10.55 6.55 10.66
CA PRO A 37 9.24 7.19 10.51
C PRO A 37 8.99 7.78 9.12
N ILE A 38 10.01 8.42 8.53
CA ILE A 38 9.91 9.02 7.19
C ILE A 38 9.66 7.96 6.12
N LEU A 39 10.32 6.80 6.22
CA LEU A 39 10.21 5.73 5.21
C LEU A 39 8.85 5.04 5.27
N VAL A 40 8.36 4.77 6.49
CA VAL A 40 7.02 4.21 6.72
C VAL A 40 5.95 5.16 6.16
N SER A 41 6.09 6.46 6.39
CA SER A 41 5.17 7.48 5.88
C SER A 41 5.13 7.53 4.36
N ILE A 42 6.30 7.43 3.71
CA ILE A 42 6.40 7.36 2.24
C ILE A 42 5.65 6.13 1.71
N VAL A 43 5.84 4.97 2.32
CA VAL A 43 5.13 3.75 1.89
C VAL A 43 3.63 3.93 2.04
N TYR A 44 3.14 4.46 3.14
CA TYR A 44 1.70 4.70 3.32
C TYR A 44 1.14 5.74 2.34
N ALA A 45 1.91 6.77 1.98
CA ALA A 45 1.53 7.69 0.92
C ALA A 45 1.40 6.98 -0.44
N LEU A 46 2.35 6.11 -0.78
CA LEU A 46 2.31 5.32 -2.01
C LEU A 46 1.13 4.32 -2.03
N VAL A 47 0.84 3.69 -0.90
CA VAL A 47 -0.34 2.81 -0.74
C VAL A 47 -1.63 3.61 -0.96
N ALA A 48 -1.76 4.79 -0.35
CA ALA A 48 -2.93 5.65 -0.51
C ALA A 48 -3.12 6.10 -1.97
N LEU A 49 -2.06 6.55 -2.64
CA LEU A 49 -2.09 6.91 -4.06
C LEU A 49 -2.48 5.72 -4.94
N SER A 50 -2.00 4.53 -4.60
CA SER A 50 -2.34 3.30 -5.32
C SER A 50 -3.81 2.91 -5.15
N GLY A 51 -4.38 3.11 -3.97
CA GLY A 51 -5.82 2.93 -3.74
C GLY A 51 -6.67 3.88 -4.59
N ILE A 52 -6.24 5.14 -4.71
CA ILE A 52 -6.88 6.12 -5.61
C ILE A 52 -6.74 5.68 -7.07
N TRP A 53 -5.58 5.18 -7.48
CA TRP A 53 -5.36 4.67 -8.84
C TRP A 53 -6.29 3.50 -9.17
N GLU A 54 -6.37 2.49 -8.31
CA GLU A 54 -7.28 1.35 -8.52
C GLU A 54 -8.75 1.79 -8.51
N LEU A 55 -9.12 2.76 -7.68
CA LEU A 55 -10.48 3.33 -7.69
C LEU A 55 -10.78 3.99 -9.04
N ILE A 56 -9.87 4.80 -9.58
CA ILE A 56 -10.03 5.41 -10.90
C ILE A 56 -10.07 4.34 -12.00
N ALA A 57 -9.21 3.32 -11.89
CA ALA A 57 -9.15 2.22 -12.84
C ALA A 57 -10.45 1.40 -12.88
N LEU A 58 -11.14 1.23 -11.75
CA LEU A 58 -12.45 0.56 -11.68
C LEU A 58 -13.53 1.26 -12.52
N PHE A 59 -13.47 2.59 -12.64
CA PHE A 59 -14.44 3.36 -13.43
C PHE A 59 -13.96 3.68 -14.85
N LYS A 60 -12.69 3.43 -15.16
CA LYS A 60 -12.14 3.56 -16.51
C LYS A 60 -12.53 2.33 -17.31
N LYS A 61 -13.61 2.47 -18.08
CA LYS A 61 -14.13 1.45 -18.99
C LYS A 61 -13.11 1.05 -20.06
#